data_AF-A0A9X5H6N8-F1
#
_entry.id   AF-A0A9X5H6N8-F1
#
_cell.length_a   1.000
_cell.length_b   1.000
_cell.length_c   1.000
_cell.angle_alpha   90.00
_cell.angle_beta   90.00
_cell.angle_gamma   90.00
#
_symmetry.space_group_name_H-M   'P 1'
#
loop_
_entity.id
_entity.type
_entity.pdbx_description
1 polymer ?
#
loop_
_entity_poly.entity_id
_entity_poly.type
_entity_poly.pdbx_seq_one_letter_code
_entity_poly.pdbx_strand_id
1 'polypeptide(L)'
;MAIPEAIKALKPTEFGAVEIRCISGHFYVYEISSKWDPSKGKARKVTGKSVGKITLKDGFIPNAHGMRQTMPLRPIVKNYGAYAILQQLSGSLDSNLKESFPDIYREISVIAMLQLITGCRGKRIKREFEASYLNDIHPDLACSDYTVRELIGKLGTRSGDMASFMRRYMKPGSKLMFDGTSIFTRADDSFAQKGYNPDHKQETQVRLLYVFERDSFMPVFYRMVP
;
A
#
# COMPACT_ATOMS: atom_id res chain seq x y z
N MET A 1 50.42 -3.43 -0.48
CA MET A 1 50.89 -2.96 -1.81
C MET A 1 50.17 -1.67 -2.13
N ALA A 2 50.90 -0.62 -2.53
CA ALA A 2 50.27 0.64 -2.94
C ALA A 2 49.49 0.42 -4.25
N ILE A 3 48.32 1.04 -4.37
CA ILE A 3 47.50 0.96 -5.58
C ILE A 3 48.10 1.93 -6.60
N PRO A 4 48.46 1.48 -7.82
CA PRO A 4 49.03 2.35 -8.85
C PRO A 4 48.08 3.50 -9.23
N GLU A 5 48.63 4.67 -9.54
CA GLU A 5 47.84 5.86 -9.95
C GLU A 5 46.97 5.59 -11.19
N ALA A 6 47.50 4.83 -12.16
CA ALA A 6 46.73 4.40 -13.33
C ALA A 6 45.47 3.60 -12.98
N ILE A 7 45.53 2.78 -11.92
CA ILE A 7 44.36 2.02 -11.43
C ILE A 7 43.38 2.94 -10.70
N LYS A 8 43.87 3.92 -9.94
CA LYS A 8 43.02 4.91 -9.26
C LYS A 8 42.24 5.78 -10.23
N ALA A 9 42.84 6.13 -11.37
CA ALA A 9 42.19 6.90 -12.44
C ALA A 9 41.00 6.15 -13.07
N LEU A 10 41.01 4.82 -13.04
CA LEU A 10 39.95 3.96 -13.58
C LEU A 10 38.86 3.61 -12.55
N LYS A 11 38.81 4.31 -11.40
CA LYS A 11 37.82 4.09 -10.36
C LYS A 11 36.42 4.52 -10.85
N PRO A 12 35.39 3.67 -10.72
CA PRO A 12 34.05 4.03 -11.19
C PRO A 12 33.39 5.06 -10.25
N THR A 13 32.60 5.96 -10.83
CA THR A 13 31.87 7.02 -10.10
C THR A 13 30.39 6.70 -9.89
N GLU A 14 29.83 5.77 -10.68
CA GLU A 14 28.42 5.39 -10.69
C GLU A 14 27.95 4.60 -9.44
N PHE A 15 28.88 4.06 -8.65
CA PHE A 15 28.59 3.27 -7.43
C PHE A 15 28.68 4.09 -6.13
N GLY A 16 28.74 5.42 -6.22
CA GLY A 16 28.92 6.30 -5.07
C GLY A 16 30.28 6.09 -4.39
N ALA A 17 30.28 6.02 -3.06
CA ALA A 17 31.52 5.89 -2.29
C ALA A 17 32.07 4.46 -2.37
N VAL A 18 33.20 4.29 -3.08
CA VAL A 18 33.90 3.00 -3.21
C VAL A 18 35.37 3.09 -2.84
N GLU A 19 35.97 1.95 -2.49
CA GLU A 19 37.41 1.77 -2.29
C GLU A 19 37.98 0.70 -3.23
N ILE A 20 39.25 0.83 -3.59
CA ILE A 20 40.00 -0.19 -4.33
C ILE A 20 40.83 -0.98 -3.34
N ARG A 21 40.83 -2.31 -3.47
CA ARG A 21 41.67 -3.24 -2.69
C ARG A 21 42.51 -4.08 -3.63
N CYS A 22 43.79 -4.23 -3.31
CA CYS A 22 44.67 -5.19 -3.99
C CYS A 22 44.62 -6.53 -3.24
N ILE A 23 44.12 -7.57 -3.89
CA ILE A 23 44.02 -8.93 -3.35
C ILE A 23 44.65 -9.87 -4.37
N SER A 24 45.70 -10.59 -3.96
CA SER A 24 46.42 -11.54 -4.82
C SER A 24 46.83 -10.98 -6.18
N GLY A 25 47.30 -9.73 -6.21
CA GLY A 25 47.74 -9.05 -7.44
C GLY A 25 46.62 -8.48 -8.31
N HIS A 26 45.35 -8.61 -7.90
CA HIS A 26 44.20 -8.06 -8.61
C HIS A 26 43.57 -6.89 -7.84
N PHE A 27 43.02 -5.92 -8.59
CA PHE A 27 42.39 -4.73 -8.03
C PHE A 27 40.87 -4.88 -8.04
N TYR A 28 40.28 -4.99 -6.86
CA TYR A 28 38.84 -5.12 -6.68
C TYR A 28 38.25 -3.84 -6.12
N VAL A 29 37.04 -3.49 -6.57
CA VAL A 29 36.30 -2.32 -6.08
C VAL A 29 35.25 -2.80 -5.09
N TYR A 30 35.21 -2.16 -3.92
CA TYR A 30 34.27 -2.43 -2.84
C TYR A 30 33.51 -1.17 -2.45
N GLU A 31 32.23 -1.32 -2.13
CA GLU A 31 31.45 -0.24 -1.53
C GLU A 31 32.03 0.15 -0.18
N ILE A 32 31.92 1.43 0.18
CA ILE A 32 32.24 1.92 1.51
C ILE A 32 31.11 2.77 2.04
N SER A 33 30.77 2.54 3.31
CA SER A 33 29.83 3.37 4.06
C SER A 33 30.43 3.74 5.41
N SER A 34 29.76 4.66 6.11
CA SER A 34 30.14 5.10 7.44
C SER A 34 29.01 4.76 8.41
N LYS A 35 29.33 4.08 9.50
CA LYS A 35 28.37 3.74 10.57
C LYS A 35 28.86 4.32 11.89
N TRP A 36 27.99 5.01 12.62
CA TRP A 36 28.32 5.53 13.96
C TRP A 36 28.64 4.37 14.91
N ASP A 37 29.75 4.48 15.63
CA ASP A 37 30.16 3.53 16.67
C ASP A 37 30.01 4.20 18.06
N PRO A 38 28.93 3.91 18.81
CA PRO A 38 28.67 4.55 20.11
C PRO A 38 29.78 4.28 21.14
N SER A 39 30.45 3.12 21.03
CA SER A 39 31.51 2.74 21.97
C SER A 39 32.79 3.57 21.77
N LYS A 40 33.02 4.05 20.54
CA LYS A 40 34.20 4.83 20.17
C LYS A 40 33.90 6.32 19.97
N GLY A 41 32.65 6.73 20.12
CA GLY A 41 32.19 8.12 19.94
C GLY A 41 32.49 8.70 18.56
N LYS A 42 32.63 7.86 17.52
CA LYS A 42 32.99 8.31 16.17
C LYS A 42 32.45 7.40 15.08
N ALA A 43 32.38 7.95 13.87
CA ALA A 43 31.97 7.18 12.70
C ALA A 43 33.08 6.19 12.27
N ARG A 44 32.68 4.95 11.98
CA ARG A 44 33.55 3.87 11.53
C ARG A 44 33.25 3.53 10.08
N LYS A 45 34.30 3.49 9.26
CA LYS A 45 34.21 2.98 7.89
C LYS A 45 33.83 1.49 7.90
N VAL A 46 32.82 1.16 7.12
CA VAL A 46 32.35 -0.21 6.87
C VAL A 46 32.56 -0.50 5.38
N THR A 47 33.28 -1.57 5.08
CA THR A 47 33.42 -2.05 3.71
C THR A 47 32.25 -2.96 3.38
N GLY A 48 31.55 -2.64 2.29
CA GLY A 48 30.42 -3.39 1.76
C GLY A 48 30.84 -4.47 0.77
N LYS A 49 30.00 -4.73 -0.22
CA LYS A 49 30.21 -5.80 -1.19
C LYS A 49 31.15 -5.34 -2.31
N SER A 50 31.80 -6.30 -2.97
CA SER A 50 32.55 -6.01 -4.19
C SER A 50 31.57 -5.72 -5.32
N VAL A 51 31.81 -4.64 -6.07
CA VAL A 51 31.02 -4.26 -7.26
C VAL A 51 31.71 -4.63 -8.57
N GLY A 52 32.98 -4.99 -8.53
CA GLY A 52 33.74 -5.36 -9.73
C GLY A 52 35.25 -5.36 -9.50
N LYS A 53 35.99 -5.40 -10.60
CA LYS A 53 37.45 -5.33 -10.62
C LYS A 53 37.96 -4.33 -11.64
N ILE A 54 39.16 -3.81 -11.45
CA ILE A 54 39.83 -2.91 -12.38
C ILE A 54 41.01 -3.65 -13.02
N THR A 55 41.12 -3.52 -14.33
CA THR A 55 42.30 -3.94 -15.08
C THR A 55 42.80 -2.77 -15.92
N LEU A 56 44.11 -2.72 -16.22
CA LEU A 56 44.66 -1.65 -17.05
C LEU A 56 44.18 -1.75 -18.51
N LYS A 57 43.87 -2.95 -18.98
CA LYS A 57 43.43 -3.21 -20.35
C LYS A 57 41.98 -2.81 -20.58
N ASP A 58 41.09 -3.25 -19.69
CA ASP A 58 39.64 -3.18 -19.90
C ASP A 58 38.96 -2.14 -18.99
N GLY A 59 39.73 -1.44 -18.15
CA GLY A 59 39.16 -0.50 -17.17
C GLY A 59 38.42 -1.21 -16.04
N PHE A 60 37.34 -0.60 -15.55
CA PHE A 60 36.47 -1.19 -14.55
C PHE A 60 35.50 -2.21 -15.19
N ILE A 61 35.51 -3.43 -14.68
CA ILE A 61 34.64 -4.53 -15.08
C ILE A 61 33.70 -4.84 -13.91
N PRO A 62 32.39 -4.54 -14.02
CA PRO A 62 31.43 -4.84 -12.96
C PRO A 62 31.22 -6.35 -12.81
N ASN A 63 30.99 -6.81 -11.58
CA ASN A 63 30.51 -8.16 -11.31
C ASN A 63 28.98 -8.21 -11.31
N ALA A 64 28.37 -9.37 -11.05
CA ALA A 64 26.91 -9.50 -11.01
C ALA A 64 26.22 -8.55 -10.00
N HIS A 65 26.90 -8.16 -8.92
CA HIS A 65 26.39 -7.18 -7.97
C HIS A 65 26.45 -5.76 -8.53
N GLY A 66 27.59 -5.36 -9.12
CA GLY A 66 27.74 -4.07 -9.79
C GLY A 66 26.76 -3.90 -10.95
N MET A 67 26.65 -4.90 -11.82
CA MET A 67 25.70 -4.90 -12.95
C MET A 67 24.26 -4.67 -12.49
N ARG A 68 23.83 -5.24 -11.34
CA ARG A 68 22.47 -5.05 -10.81
C ARG A 68 22.20 -3.63 -10.31
N GLN A 69 23.24 -2.88 -9.97
CA GLN A 69 23.12 -1.50 -9.50
C GLN A 69 23.17 -0.49 -10.65
N THR A 70 23.87 -0.81 -11.73
CA THR A 70 23.98 0.03 -12.93
C THR A 70 22.93 -0.28 -13.98
N MET A 71 22.22 -1.42 -13.87
CA MET A 71 21.07 -1.68 -14.71
C MET A 71 20.04 -0.55 -14.56
N PRO A 72 19.50 -0.03 -15.69
CA PRO A 72 18.48 1.00 -15.65
C PRO A 72 17.30 0.55 -14.79
N LEU A 73 16.65 1.53 -14.14
CA LEU A 73 15.48 1.42 -13.27
C LEU A 73 14.69 0.13 -13.55
N ARG A 74 14.63 -0.76 -12.55
CA ARG A 74 13.79 -1.95 -12.64
C ARG A 74 12.37 -1.49 -12.99
N PRO A 75 11.76 -1.98 -14.09
CA PRO A 75 10.40 -1.60 -14.41
C PRO A 75 9.51 -1.96 -13.23
N ILE A 76 8.87 -0.95 -12.65
CA ILE A 76 7.87 -1.15 -11.60
C ILE A 76 6.58 -1.52 -12.32
N VAL A 77 6.21 -2.80 -12.23
CA VAL A 77 4.94 -3.28 -12.79
C VAL A 77 3.83 -2.94 -11.81
N LYS A 78 2.85 -2.17 -12.27
CA LYS A 78 1.66 -1.80 -11.50
C LYS A 78 0.40 -2.37 -12.12
N ASN A 79 -0.55 -2.75 -11.28
CA ASN A 79 -1.88 -3.13 -11.73
C ASN A 79 -2.68 -1.85 -12.04
N TYR A 80 -3.01 -1.67 -13.32
CA TYR A 80 -3.72 -0.50 -13.84
C TYR A 80 -5.16 -0.86 -14.23
N GLY A 81 -5.34 -1.89 -15.05
CA GLY A 81 -6.61 -2.15 -15.76
C GLY A 81 -7.82 -2.28 -14.85
N ALA A 82 -7.72 -3.03 -13.74
CA ALA A 82 -8.83 -3.22 -12.82
C ALA A 82 -9.27 -1.89 -12.17
N TYR A 83 -8.31 -1.08 -11.74
CA TYR A 83 -8.58 0.20 -11.09
C TYR A 83 -9.13 1.22 -12.08
N ALA A 84 -8.52 1.32 -13.27
CA ALA A 84 -8.95 2.25 -14.32
C ALA A 84 -10.39 1.97 -14.78
N ILE A 85 -10.75 0.69 -14.97
CA ILE A 85 -12.12 0.30 -15.33
C ILE A 85 -13.11 0.73 -14.24
N LEU A 86 -12.82 0.43 -12.97
CA LEU A 86 -13.72 0.82 -11.87
C LEU A 86 -13.87 2.34 -11.78
N GLN A 87 -12.80 3.10 -11.93
CA GLN A 87 -12.86 4.56 -11.93
C GLN A 87 -13.72 5.11 -13.07
N GLN A 88 -13.60 4.54 -14.28
CA GLN A 88 -14.45 4.93 -15.42
C GLN A 88 -15.93 4.58 -15.21
N LEU A 89 -16.21 3.44 -14.57
CA LEU A 89 -17.58 3.02 -14.26
C LEU A 89 -18.19 3.75 -13.04
N SER A 90 -17.38 4.47 -12.27
CA SER A 90 -17.81 5.12 -11.02
C SER A 90 -18.74 6.32 -11.25
N GLY A 91 -18.74 6.93 -12.44
CA GLY A 91 -19.61 8.08 -12.75
C GLY A 91 -19.50 9.21 -11.71
N SER A 92 -20.61 9.61 -11.12
CA SER A 92 -20.67 10.65 -10.08
C SER A 92 -20.33 10.17 -8.66
N LEU A 93 -19.93 8.91 -8.49
CA LEU A 93 -19.63 8.34 -7.17
C LEU A 93 -18.51 9.12 -6.45
N ASP A 94 -17.46 9.51 -7.17
CA ASP A 94 -16.31 10.22 -6.58
C ASP A 94 -16.70 11.65 -6.12
N SER A 95 -17.47 12.38 -6.94
CA SER A 95 -17.98 13.70 -6.55
C SER A 95 -18.92 13.61 -5.35
N ASN A 96 -19.84 12.64 -5.36
CA ASN A 96 -20.75 12.40 -4.25
C ASN A 96 -19.97 12.03 -2.97
N LEU A 97 -18.94 11.19 -3.10
CA LEU A 97 -18.11 10.80 -1.97
C LEU A 97 -17.35 12.01 -1.41
N LYS A 98 -16.78 12.83 -2.27
CA LYS A 98 -16.08 14.07 -1.92
C LYS A 98 -16.98 15.06 -1.21
N GLU A 99 -18.22 15.22 -1.65
CA GLU A 99 -19.16 16.12 -0.97
C GLU A 99 -19.53 15.63 0.44
N SER A 100 -19.62 14.30 0.67
CA SER A 100 -19.92 13.74 1.99
C SER A 100 -18.70 13.64 2.90
N PHE A 101 -17.52 13.47 2.33
CA PHE A 101 -16.28 13.22 3.06
C PHE A 101 -15.12 14.08 2.51
N PRO A 102 -15.24 15.42 2.52
CA PRO A 102 -14.33 16.30 1.79
C PRO A 102 -12.86 16.16 2.22
N ASP A 103 -12.62 15.75 3.46
CA ASP A 103 -11.30 15.60 4.07
C ASP A 103 -10.72 14.17 3.98
N ILE A 104 -11.52 13.15 3.65
CA ILE A 104 -11.08 11.74 3.64
C ILE A 104 -11.57 10.91 2.43
N TYR A 105 -12.21 11.53 1.43
CA TYR A 105 -12.81 10.81 0.30
C TYR A 105 -11.78 10.01 -0.52
N ARG A 106 -10.55 10.51 -0.65
CA ARG A 106 -9.48 9.86 -1.41
C ARG A 106 -9.08 8.55 -0.73
N GLU A 107 -8.92 8.57 0.59
CA GLU A 107 -8.59 7.42 1.40
C GLU A 107 -9.70 6.37 1.34
N ILE A 108 -10.97 6.80 1.44
CA ILE A 108 -12.13 5.91 1.30
C ILE A 108 -12.13 5.24 -0.08
N SER A 109 -12.02 6.03 -1.15
CA SER A 109 -12.04 5.56 -2.54
C SER A 109 -10.91 4.57 -2.82
N VAL A 110 -9.67 4.91 -2.44
CA VAL A 110 -8.49 4.05 -2.63
C VAL A 110 -8.61 2.75 -1.86
N ILE A 111 -8.93 2.81 -0.56
CA ILE A 111 -9.01 1.61 0.28
C ILE A 111 -10.17 0.71 -0.18
N ALA A 112 -11.33 1.28 -0.54
CA ALA A 112 -12.45 0.53 -1.07
C ALA A 112 -12.10 -0.19 -2.39
N MET A 113 -11.43 0.49 -3.33
CA MET A 113 -10.99 -0.14 -4.59
C MET A 113 -9.97 -1.26 -4.35
N LEU A 114 -8.99 -1.03 -3.48
CA LEU A 114 -7.99 -2.05 -3.12
C LEU A 114 -8.68 -3.29 -2.52
N GLN A 115 -9.63 -3.09 -1.59
CA GLN A 115 -10.38 -4.18 -0.96
C GLN A 115 -11.26 -4.91 -1.97
N LEU A 116 -11.94 -4.20 -2.85
CA LEU A 116 -12.83 -4.79 -3.86
C LEU A 116 -12.05 -5.65 -4.86
N ILE A 117 -10.90 -5.18 -5.36
CA ILE A 117 -10.12 -5.88 -6.38
C ILE A 117 -9.30 -7.04 -5.79
N THR A 118 -8.69 -6.85 -4.62
CA THR A 118 -7.69 -7.80 -4.10
C THR A 118 -8.16 -8.61 -2.89
N GLY A 119 -9.28 -8.22 -2.26
CA GLY A 119 -9.73 -8.76 -0.99
C GLY A 119 -8.78 -8.48 0.18
N CYS A 120 -7.79 -7.58 0.02
CA CYS A 120 -6.78 -7.34 1.05
C CYS A 120 -7.37 -6.64 2.29
N ARG A 121 -6.78 -6.92 3.46
CA ARG A 121 -7.17 -6.32 4.74
C ARG A 121 -5.93 -5.99 5.57
N GLY A 122 -6.03 -4.97 6.41
CA GLY A 122 -4.98 -4.55 7.36
C GLY A 122 -3.62 -4.36 6.70
N LYS A 123 -2.58 -4.98 7.27
CA LYS A 123 -1.16 -4.85 6.86
C LYS A 123 -0.86 -5.10 5.38
N ARG A 124 -1.73 -5.82 4.64
CA ARG A 124 -1.53 -6.07 3.20
C ARG A 124 -1.82 -4.85 2.32
N ILE A 125 -2.65 -3.91 2.79
CA ILE A 125 -3.13 -2.76 1.99
C ILE A 125 -1.96 -1.95 1.43
N LYS A 126 -0.91 -1.70 2.21
CA LYS A 126 0.26 -0.94 1.76
C LYS A 126 0.92 -1.55 0.52
N ARG A 127 1.14 -2.86 0.56
CA ARG A 127 1.77 -3.58 -0.55
C ARG A 127 0.90 -3.54 -1.81
N GLU A 128 -0.41 -3.76 -1.66
CA GLU A 128 -1.32 -3.72 -2.81
C GLU A 128 -1.44 -2.29 -3.38
N PHE A 129 -1.40 -1.27 -2.52
CA PHE A 129 -1.39 0.13 -2.93
C PHE A 129 -0.13 0.47 -3.74
N GLU A 130 1.07 0.15 -3.23
CA GLU A 130 2.34 0.39 -3.92
C GLU A 130 2.42 -0.36 -5.27
N ALA A 131 1.78 -1.53 -5.37
CA ALA A 131 1.68 -2.31 -6.59
C ALA A 131 0.54 -1.86 -7.53
N SER A 132 -0.24 -0.84 -7.18
CA SER A 132 -1.35 -0.33 -7.97
C SER A 132 -1.05 1.03 -8.60
N TYR A 133 -1.72 1.33 -9.71
CA TYR A 133 -1.73 2.68 -10.30
C TYR A 133 -2.29 3.74 -9.34
N LEU A 134 -3.09 3.36 -8.34
CA LEU A 134 -3.61 4.32 -7.34
C LEU A 134 -2.48 5.05 -6.60
N ASN A 135 -1.32 4.42 -6.44
CA ASN A 135 -0.15 5.05 -5.84
C ASN A 135 0.48 6.13 -6.74
N ASP A 136 0.29 6.06 -8.07
CA ASP A 136 0.77 7.12 -8.98
C ASP A 136 -0.11 8.36 -8.92
N ILE A 137 -1.44 8.18 -8.78
CA ILE A 137 -2.40 9.29 -8.72
C ILE A 137 -2.58 9.86 -7.31
N HIS A 138 -2.21 9.11 -6.28
CA HIS A 138 -2.29 9.53 -4.89
C HIS A 138 -0.99 9.25 -4.11
N PRO A 139 0.17 9.75 -4.58
CA PRO A 139 1.47 9.41 -4.01
C PRO A 139 1.66 9.89 -2.56
N ASP A 140 0.85 10.85 -2.12
CA ASP A 140 0.81 11.41 -0.77
C ASP A 140 0.09 10.51 0.25
N LEU A 141 -0.70 9.54 -0.20
CA LEU A 141 -1.39 8.61 0.71
C LEU A 141 -0.42 7.52 1.20
N ALA A 142 -0.38 7.31 2.52
CA ALA A 142 0.51 6.30 3.10
C ALA A 142 -0.03 4.86 2.98
N CYS A 143 -1.36 4.68 2.98
CA CYS A 143 -2.05 3.38 2.93
C CYS A 143 -1.46 2.27 3.83
N SER A 144 -0.96 2.67 5.00
CA SER A 144 -0.40 1.79 6.02
C SER A 144 -1.48 1.16 6.91
N ASP A 145 -1.12 0.13 7.68
CA ASP A 145 -2.01 -0.47 8.68
C ASP A 145 -2.54 0.58 9.69
N TYR A 146 -1.68 1.53 10.07
CA TYR A 146 -2.05 2.63 10.97
C TYR A 146 -3.09 3.55 10.34
N THR A 147 -2.84 4.05 9.12
CA THR A 147 -3.76 4.97 8.43
C THR A 147 -5.09 4.32 8.09
N VAL A 148 -5.11 3.01 7.80
CA VAL A 148 -6.36 2.25 7.60
C VAL A 148 -7.16 2.17 8.89
N ARG A 149 -6.51 1.87 10.02
CA ARG A 149 -7.16 1.85 11.34
C ARG A 149 -7.70 3.22 11.73
N GLU A 150 -6.92 4.27 11.50
CA GLU A 150 -7.35 5.65 11.74
C GLU A 150 -8.56 6.02 10.88
N LEU A 151 -8.56 5.66 9.59
CA LEU A 151 -9.71 5.86 8.70
C LEU A 151 -10.95 5.14 9.21
N ILE A 152 -10.85 3.86 9.59
CA ILE A 152 -11.98 3.10 10.14
C ILE A 152 -12.52 3.76 11.41
N GLY A 153 -11.64 4.25 12.29
CA GLY A 153 -12.04 5.00 13.48
C GLY A 153 -12.78 6.30 13.14
N LYS A 154 -12.30 7.06 12.15
CA LYS A 154 -12.97 8.28 11.65
C LYS A 154 -14.33 7.97 11.05
N LEU A 155 -14.46 6.90 10.26
CA LEU A 155 -15.74 6.48 9.69
C LEU A 155 -16.74 6.07 10.77
N GLY A 156 -16.29 5.38 11.82
CA GLY A 156 -17.14 4.95 12.93
C GLY A 156 -17.89 6.10 13.63
N THR A 157 -17.36 7.32 13.61
CA THR A 157 -18.00 8.50 14.21
C THR A 157 -18.82 9.34 13.21
N ARG A 158 -18.85 8.95 11.93
CA ARG A 158 -19.47 9.72 10.83
C ARG A 158 -20.72 9.04 10.25
N SER A 159 -21.53 8.44 11.10
CA SER A 159 -22.78 7.79 10.69
C SER A 159 -23.74 8.72 9.96
N GLY A 160 -23.75 10.02 10.32
CA GLY A 160 -24.50 11.06 9.62
C GLY A 160 -24.06 11.25 8.17
N ASP A 161 -22.75 11.34 7.94
CA ASP A 161 -22.17 11.52 6.60
C ASP A 161 -22.40 10.27 5.73
N MET A 162 -22.23 9.08 6.31
CA MET A 162 -22.52 7.80 5.64
C MET A 162 -23.99 7.72 5.22
N ALA A 163 -24.91 8.05 6.11
CA ALA A 163 -26.33 8.08 5.80
C ALA A 163 -26.67 9.17 4.75
N SER A 164 -26.02 10.32 4.81
CA SER A 164 -26.18 11.40 3.81
C SER A 164 -25.73 10.94 2.43
N PHE A 165 -24.54 10.34 2.34
CA PHE A 165 -23.98 9.79 1.10
C PHE A 165 -24.93 8.78 0.46
N MET A 166 -25.43 7.81 1.22
CA MET A 166 -26.29 6.75 0.69
C MET A 166 -27.68 7.26 0.30
N ARG A 167 -28.26 8.19 1.08
CA ARG A 167 -29.58 8.75 0.80
C ARG A 167 -29.66 9.51 -0.53
N ARG A 168 -28.53 9.98 -1.07
CA ARG A 168 -28.50 10.58 -2.42
C ARG A 168 -28.96 9.63 -3.52
N TYR A 169 -28.82 8.32 -3.31
CA TYR A 169 -29.24 7.32 -4.29
C TYR A 169 -30.71 6.89 -4.10
N MET A 170 -31.43 7.46 -3.13
CA MET A 170 -32.85 7.23 -2.93
C MET A 170 -33.67 8.12 -3.85
N LYS A 171 -34.53 7.51 -4.67
CA LYS A 171 -35.46 8.26 -5.53
C LYS A 171 -36.77 8.53 -4.78
N PRO A 172 -37.34 9.74 -4.84
CA PRO A 172 -38.64 10.01 -4.27
C PRO A 172 -39.71 9.04 -4.79
N GLY A 173 -40.47 8.42 -3.90
CA GLY A 173 -41.51 7.44 -4.25
C GLY A 173 -41.01 6.05 -4.65
N SER A 174 -39.69 5.77 -4.56
CA SER A 174 -39.16 4.43 -4.82
C SER A 174 -39.63 3.41 -3.79
N LYS A 175 -39.78 2.16 -4.23
CA LYS A 175 -39.93 1.03 -3.33
C LYS A 175 -38.57 0.68 -2.73
N LEU A 176 -38.57 0.30 -1.45
CA LEU A 176 -37.36 -0.08 -0.74
C LEU A 176 -37.33 -1.59 -0.50
N MET A 177 -36.16 -2.18 -0.68
CA MET A 177 -35.88 -3.58 -0.35
C MET A 177 -35.04 -3.63 0.91
N PHE A 178 -35.44 -4.44 1.87
CA PHE A 178 -34.74 -4.64 3.14
C PHE A 178 -34.08 -6.00 3.13
N ASP A 179 -32.78 -6.04 3.39
CA ASP A 179 -32.02 -7.28 3.47
C ASP A 179 -31.24 -7.35 4.77
N GLY A 180 -31.42 -8.45 5.50
CA GLY A 180 -30.78 -8.71 6.78
C GLY A 180 -29.64 -9.71 6.61
N THR A 181 -28.41 -9.25 6.80
CA THR A 181 -27.22 -10.09 6.76
C THR A 181 -26.67 -10.32 8.16
N SER A 182 -26.28 -11.55 8.46
CA SER A 182 -25.56 -11.89 9.70
C SER A 182 -24.08 -12.12 9.42
N ILE A 183 -23.22 -11.39 10.12
CA ILE A 183 -21.76 -11.52 10.02
C ILE A 183 -21.26 -12.24 11.27
N PHE A 184 -20.92 -13.52 11.11
CA PHE A 184 -20.38 -14.32 12.22
C PHE A 184 -19.04 -13.80 12.68
N THR A 185 -18.87 -13.67 13.98
CA THR A 185 -17.66 -13.12 14.58
C THR A 185 -17.34 -13.82 15.90
N ARG A 186 -16.04 -13.85 16.22
CA ARG A 186 -15.54 -14.24 17.55
C ARG A 186 -15.17 -13.01 18.38
N ALA A 187 -15.37 -11.81 17.84
CA ALA A 187 -15.18 -10.58 18.59
C ALA A 187 -16.20 -10.52 19.73
N ASP A 188 -15.75 -9.97 20.85
CA ASP A 188 -16.58 -9.69 22.02
C ASP A 188 -16.75 -8.16 22.09
N ASP A 189 -17.69 -7.65 21.31
CA ASP A 189 -18.06 -6.24 21.28
C ASP A 189 -19.57 -6.05 21.42
N SER A 190 -20.02 -4.82 21.62
CA SER A 190 -21.44 -4.52 21.92
C SER A 190 -22.41 -4.84 20.77
N PHE A 191 -21.92 -5.05 19.55
CA PHE A 191 -22.72 -5.43 18.39
C PHE A 191 -22.69 -6.93 18.09
N ALA A 192 -21.74 -7.65 18.69
CA ALA A 192 -21.60 -9.09 18.54
C ALA A 192 -22.51 -9.82 19.55
N GLN A 193 -23.73 -10.16 19.15
CA GLN A 193 -24.70 -10.85 20.01
C GLN A 193 -24.93 -12.29 19.58
N LYS A 194 -25.27 -13.16 20.54
CA LYS A 194 -25.75 -14.51 20.22
C LYS A 194 -27.11 -14.40 19.56
N GLY A 195 -27.23 -14.92 18.34
CA GLY A 195 -28.51 -14.98 17.66
C GLY A 195 -28.69 -16.28 16.90
N TYR A 196 -29.93 -16.57 16.53
CA TYR A 196 -30.24 -17.72 15.68
C TYR A 196 -29.86 -17.40 14.23
N ASN A 197 -29.07 -18.27 13.62
CA ASN A 197 -28.88 -18.31 12.18
C ASN A 197 -29.97 -19.18 11.52
N PRO A 198 -30.08 -19.22 10.18
CA PRO A 198 -31.05 -20.08 9.48
C PRO A 198 -30.95 -21.57 9.82
N ASP A 199 -29.80 -22.02 10.37
CA ASP A 199 -29.57 -23.38 10.84
C ASP A 199 -29.84 -23.58 12.35
N HIS A 200 -30.48 -22.62 13.02
CA HIS A 200 -30.78 -22.60 14.46
C HIS A 200 -29.57 -22.69 15.41
N LYS A 201 -28.35 -22.43 14.94
CA LYS A 201 -27.16 -22.36 15.79
C LYS A 201 -27.07 -20.98 16.44
N GLN A 202 -26.82 -20.95 17.75
CA GLN A 202 -26.57 -19.73 18.52
C GLN A 202 -25.11 -19.30 18.39
N GLU A 203 -24.77 -18.77 17.23
CA GLU A 203 -23.44 -18.22 16.98
C GLU A 203 -23.42 -16.72 17.30
N THR A 204 -22.27 -16.24 17.76
CA THR A 204 -22.04 -14.81 17.94
C THR A 204 -21.96 -14.13 16.57
N GLN A 205 -22.80 -13.13 16.35
CA GLN A 205 -22.95 -12.47 15.07
C GLN A 205 -23.24 -10.98 15.22
N VAL A 206 -22.78 -10.19 14.26
CA VAL A 206 -23.24 -8.82 14.04
C VAL A 206 -24.34 -8.86 12.99
N ARG A 207 -25.50 -8.29 13.29
CA ARG A 207 -26.60 -8.19 12.33
C ARG A 207 -26.60 -6.84 11.64
N LEU A 208 -26.64 -6.88 10.32
CA LEU A 208 -26.59 -5.72 9.46
C LEU A 208 -27.85 -5.70 8.60
N LEU A 209 -28.66 -4.66 8.75
CA LEU A 209 -29.80 -4.40 7.88
C LEU A 209 -29.36 -3.41 6.80
N TYR A 210 -29.38 -3.85 5.55
CA TYR A 210 -29.25 -2.97 4.40
C TYR A 210 -30.63 -2.61 3.83
N VAL A 211 -30.70 -1.39 3.30
CA VAL A 211 -31.86 -0.91 2.55
C VAL A 211 -31.39 -0.52 1.15
N PHE A 212 -32.07 -1.05 0.14
CA PHE A 212 -31.79 -0.80 -1.26
C PHE A 212 -32.97 -0.12 -1.94
N GLU A 213 -32.68 0.80 -2.87
CA GLU A 213 -33.67 1.28 -3.85
C GLU A 213 -33.97 0.13 -4.82
N ARG A 214 -35.25 -0.23 -5.00
CA ARG A 214 -35.66 -1.42 -5.75
C ARG A 214 -35.19 -1.42 -7.20
N ASP A 215 -35.28 -0.27 -7.88
CA ASP A 215 -35.09 -0.24 -9.33
C ASP A 215 -33.62 -0.02 -9.72
N SER A 216 -32.86 0.77 -8.96
CA SER A 216 -31.42 0.95 -9.20
C SER A 216 -30.52 -0.02 -8.44
N PHE A 217 -31.07 -0.80 -7.50
CA PHE A 217 -30.31 -1.67 -6.60
C PHE A 217 -29.22 -0.93 -5.79
N MET A 218 -29.35 0.39 -5.66
CA MET A 218 -28.36 1.18 -4.94
C MET A 218 -28.60 1.05 -3.44
N PRO A 219 -27.55 0.88 -2.62
CA PRO A 219 -27.70 0.87 -1.18
C PRO A 219 -27.99 2.31 -0.71
N VAL A 220 -29.15 2.52 -0.12
CA VAL A 220 -29.64 3.84 0.30
C VAL A 220 -29.56 4.06 1.80
N PHE A 221 -29.42 2.99 2.57
CA PHE A 221 -29.18 3.06 4.01
C PHE A 221 -28.63 1.73 4.53
N TYR A 222 -27.96 1.76 5.68
CA TYR A 222 -27.71 0.56 6.47
C TYR A 222 -27.80 0.88 7.96
N ARG A 223 -28.03 -0.15 8.76
CA ARG A 223 -27.94 -0.06 10.22
C ARG A 223 -27.49 -1.39 10.81
N MET A 224 -26.58 -1.32 11.77
CA MET A 224 -26.32 -2.45 12.66
C MET A 224 -27.49 -2.58 13.62
N VAL A 225 -28.10 -3.75 13.68
CA VAL A 225 -29.19 -4.07 14.60
C VAL A 225 -28.66 -4.97 15.71
N PRO A 226 -29.16 -4.84 16.95
CA PRO A 226 -28.81 -5.73 18.06
C PRO A 226 -29.05 -7.21 17.73
#